data_AF-A0AAE1ULW3-F1
#
_entry.id   AF-A0AAE1ULW3-F1
#
_cell.length_a   1.000
_cell.length_b   1.000
_cell.length_c   1.000
_cell.angle_alpha   90.00
_cell.angle_beta   90.00
_cell.angle_gamma   90.00
#
_symmetry.space_group_name_H-M   'P 1'
#
loop_
_entity.id
_entity.type
_entity.pdbx_description
1 polymer ?
#
loop_
_entity_poly.entity_id
_entity_poly.type
_entity_poly.pdbx_seq_one_letter_code
_entity_poly.pdbx_strand_id
1 'polypeptide(L)'
;MSGSSLPGSAGAAVAPTSLLPPVSGLHSCQYCPRTFYLRSDLTRHVRIHTGEKPFNCPYCNHATARKSSLKKHLLSKHTPAITTNF
;
A
#
# COMPACT_ATOMS: atom_id res chain seq x y z
N MET A 1 -57.20 -30.22 7.76
CA MET A 1 -57.04 -28.81 7.39
C MET A 1 -56.05 -28.20 8.39
N SER A 2 -54.80 -28.66 8.46
CA SER A 2 -53.71 -28.51 7.45
C SER A 2 -53.66 -27.09 6.90
N GLY A 3 -52.65 -26.33 7.32
CA GLY A 3 -52.43 -24.96 6.89
C GLY A 3 -51.19 -24.31 7.51
N SER A 4 -50.09 -25.06 7.60
CA SER A 4 -48.75 -24.51 7.78
C SER A 4 -48.43 -23.58 6.60
N SER A 5 -47.99 -22.35 6.85
CA SER A 5 -47.15 -21.58 5.92
C SER A 5 -46.63 -20.30 6.57
N LEU A 6 -45.36 -20.34 6.97
CA LEU A 6 -44.49 -19.17 6.95
C LEU A 6 -43.95 -19.06 5.52
N PRO A 7 -43.86 -17.85 4.95
CA PRO A 7 -42.76 -17.56 4.05
C PRO A 7 -41.87 -16.53 4.71
N GLY A 8 -40.65 -16.96 5.05
CA GLY A 8 -39.58 -16.09 5.47
C GLY A 8 -39.30 -15.06 4.38
N SER A 9 -39.47 -13.79 4.72
CA SER A 9 -38.93 -12.68 3.95
C SER A 9 -37.41 -12.74 4.09
N ALA A 10 -36.74 -13.28 3.07
CA ALA A 10 -35.30 -13.23 2.92
C ALA A 10 -34.87 -11.76 3.04
N GLY A 11 -34.09 -11.44 4.07
CA GLY A 11 -33.43 -10.16 4.18
C GLY A 11 -32.59 -9.96 2.92
N ALA A 12 -32.90 -8.90 2.18
CA ALA A 12 -32.12 -8.49 1.03
C ALA A 12 -30.67 -8.28 1.49
N ALA A 13 -29.78 -9.17 1.05
CA ALA A 13 -28.35 -8.99 1.19
C ALA A 13 -27.99 -7.71 0.43
N VAL A 14 -27.80 -6.62 1.18
CA VAL A 14 -27.12 -5.44 0.67
C VAL A 14 -25.68 -5.86 0.41
N ALA A 15 -25.36 -6.21 -0.83
CA ALA A 15 -23.98 -6.30 -1.28
C ALA A 15 -23.46 -4.86 -1.39
N PRO A 16 -22.54 -4.38 -0.54
CA PRO A 16 -21.66 -3.33 -1.01
C PRO A 16 -20.68 -3.98 -1.99
N THR A 17 -19.95 -3.15 -2.73
CA THR A 17 -18.73 -3.50 -3.49
C THR A 17 -18.93 -3.60 -5.00
N SER A 18 -18.87 -2.41 -5.62
CA SER A 18 -18.05 -2.12 -6.78
C SER A 18 -18.03 -3.15 -7.92
N LEU A 19 -18.85 -2.86 -8.94
CA LEU A 19 -18.69 -3.28 -10.34
C LEU A 19 -17.37 -2.75 -10.95
N LEU A 20 -16.21 -3.11 -10.40
CA LEU A 20 -14.97 -3.07 -11.17
C LEU A 20 -14.64 -4.50 -11.59
N PRO A 21 -14.44 -4.76 -12.90
CA PRO A 21 -13.99 -6.07 -13.35
C PRO A 21 -12.69 -6.44 -12.63
N PRO A 22 -12.47 -7.73 -12.29
CA PRO A 22 -11.19 -8.18 -11.77
C PRO A 22 -10.14 -7.85 -12.83
N VAL A 23 -9.29 -6.88 -12.53
CA VAL A 23 -8.11 -6.55 -13.32
C VAL A 23 -7.16 -7.75 -13.23
N SER A 24 -7.29 -8.69 -14.15
CA SER A 24 -6.62 -10.01 -14.17
C SER A 24 -5.08 -9.97 -14.33
N GLY A 25 -4.44 -8.84 -14.06
CA GLY A 25 -2.98 -8.67 -14.10
C GLY A 25 -2.43 -7.86 -12.93
N LEU A 26 -3.21 -7.70 -11.85
CA LEU A 26 -2.84 -6.86 -10.70
C LEU A 26 -2.31 -7.69 -9.54
N HIS A 27 -1.19 -7.25 -8.96
CA HIS A 27 -0.63 -7.80 -7.74
C HIS A 27 -1.35 -7.21 -6.52
N SER A 28 -2.04 -8.05 -5.74
CA SER A 28 -2.79 -7.65 -4.55
C SER A 28 -1.91 -7.56 -3.30
N CYS A 29 -2.22 -6.61 -2.42
CA CYS A 29 -1.63 -6.55 -1.10
C CYS A 29 -2.32 -7.52 -0.14
N GLN A 30 -1.52 -8.24 0.66
CA GLN A 30 -2.03 -9.17 1.68
C GLN A 30 -2.57 -8.47 2.94
N TYR A 31 -2.24 -7.20 3.14
CA TYR A 31 -2.61 -6.43 4.33
C TYR A 31 -3.78 -5.45 4.11
N CYS A 32 -4.12 -5.16 2.84
CA CYS A 32 -5.19 -4.22 2.51
C CYS A 32 -5.76 -4.51 1.10
N PRO A 33 -6.97 -4.02 0.77
CA PRO A 33 -7.60 -4.27 -0.53
C PRO A 33 -6.96 -3.49 -1.70
N ARG A 34 -5.73 -2.97 -1.54
CA ARG A 34 -5.00 -2.27 -2.62
C ARG A 34 -4.35 -3.27 -3.56
N THR A 35 -4.38 -2.93 -4.83
CA THR A 35 -3.85 -3.73 -5.93
C THR A 35 -2.93 -2.86 -6.80
N PHE A 36 -1.88 -3.45 -7.35
CA PHE A 36 -0.81 -2.75 -8.08
C PHE A 36 -0.48 -3.45 -9.40
N TYR A 37 -0.31 -2.68 -10.48
CA TYR A 37 0.08 -3.22 -11.80
C TYR A 37 1.46 -3.86 -11.79
N LEU A 38 2.39 -3.33 -10.98
CA LEU A 38 3.75 -3.82 -10.91
C LEU A 38 4.04 -4.48 -9.57
N ARG A 39 4.74 -5.62 -9.61
CA ARG A 39 5.22 -6.31 -8.40
C ARG A 39 6.15 -5.43 -7.56
N SER A 40 6.95 -4.57 -8.21
CA SER A 40 7.82 -3.59 -7.55
C SER A 40 7.03 -2.56 -6.73
N ASP A 41 5.87 -2.14 -7.24
CA ASP A 41 4.97 -1.23 -6.54
C ASP A 41 4.32 -1.90 -5.34
N LEU A 42 3.85 -3.14 -5.50
CA LEU A 42 3.34 -3.94 -4.38
C LEU A 42 4.42 -4.12 -3.30
N THR A 43 5.64 -4.50 -3.69
CA THR A 43 6.75 -4.71 -2.75
C THR A 43 7.08 -3.43 -1.97
N ARG A 44 7.10 -2.29 -2.67
CA ARG A 44 7.30 -0.98 -2.04
C ARG A 44 6.14 -0.59 -1.14
N HIS A 45 4.91 -0.94 -1.52
CA HIS A 45 3.73 -0.69 -0.72
C HIS A 45 3.73 -1.53 0.57
N VAL A 46 4.07 -2.82 0.51
CA VAL A 46 4.10 -3.71 1.69
C VAL A 46 4.99 -3.16 2.82
N ARG A 47 6.05 -2.41 2.49
CA ARG A 47 6.91 -1.74 3.48
C ARG A 47 6.17 -0.76 4.41
N ILE A 48 5.00 -0.25 4.01
CA ILE A 48 4.18 0.59 4.89
C ILE A 48 3.51 -0.22 6.00
N HIS A 49 3.22 -1.50 5.75
CA HIS A 49 2.60 -2.40 6.71
C HIS A 49 3.63 -3.03 7.62
N THR A 50 4.78 -3.45 7.07
CA THR A 50 5.87 -4.04 7.86
C THR A 50 6.69 -2.99 8.61
N GLY A 51 6.60 -1.71 8.22
CA GLY A 51 7.42 -0.64 8.78
C GLY A 51 8.91 -0.75 8.39
N GLU A 52 9.26 -1.68 7.50
CA GLU A 52 10.64 -1.88 7.07
C GLU A 52 11.19 -0.63 6.37
N LYS A 53 12.30 -0.13 6.92
CA LYS A 53 13.02 1.04 6.42
C LYS A 53 14.46 0.63 6.09
N PRO A 54 14.68 -0.05 4.95
CA PRO A 54 16.02 -0.54 4.59
C PRO A 54 17.01 0.59 4.25
N PHE A 55 16.53 1.84 4.08
CA PHE A 55 17.39 2.96 3.72
C PHE A 55 17.67 3.85 4.93
N ASN A 56 18.77 3.53 5.62
CA ASN A 56 19.27 4.33 6.74
C ASN A 56 20.15 5.48 6.26
N CYS A 57 20.06 6.61 6.93
CA CYS A 57 20.98 7.71 6.76
C CYS A 57 22.33 7.36 7.42
N PRO A 58 23.47 7.55 6.74
CA PRO A 58 24.78 7.32 7.34
C PRO A 58 25.20 8.40 8.33
N TYR A 59 24.53 9.57 8.32
CA TYR A 59 24.89 10.72 9.15
C TYR A 59 23.96 10.93 10.36
N CYS A 60 22.81 10.26 10.41
CA CYS A 60 21.87 10.36 11.53
C CYS A 60 21.00 9.10 11.64
N ASN A 61 20.23 8.99 12.73
CA ASN A 61 19.34 7.84 12.99
C ASN A 61 18.03 7.86 12.16
N HIS A 62 18.00 8.55 11.02
CA HIS A 62 16.83 8.61 10.15
C HIS A 62 16.81 7.43 9.18
N ALA A 63 15.69 6.70 9.15
CA ALA A 63 15.48 5.55 8.27
C ALA A 63 14.22 5.76 7.40
N THR A 64 14.32 5.41 6.12
CA THR A 64 13.20 5.53 5.16
C THR A 64 12.95 4.23 4.40
N ALA A 65 11.71 4.05 3.94
CA ALA A 65 11.31 2.89 3.15
C ALA A 65 11.69 3.02 1.65
N ARG A 66 12.14 4.21 1.21
CA ARG A 66 12.39 4.54 -0.21
C ARG A 66 13.69 5.30 -0.41
N LYS A 67 14.48 4.90 -1.41
CA LYS A 67 15.74 5.56 -1.78
C LYS A 67 15.59 7.03 -2.17
N SER A 68 14.50 7.38 -2.87
CA SER A 68 14.23 8.78 -3.25
C SER A 68 13.96 9.67 -2.04
N SER A 69 13.30 9.13 -1.00
CA SER A 69 13.10 9.81 0.27
C SER A 69 14.42 10.02 1.00
N LEU A 70 15.28 8.99 1.08
CA LEU A 70 16.62 9.13 1.64
C LEU A 70 17.44 10.18 0.90
N LYS A 71 17.45 10.18 -0.44
CA LYS A 71 18.20 11.17 -1.23
C LYS A 71 17.76 12.61 -0.95
N LYS A 72 16.44 12.86 -0.84
CA LYS A 72 15.90 14.18 -0.45
C LYS A 72 16.29 14.55 0.97
N HIS A 73 16.24 13.60 1.90
CA HIS A 73 16.69 13.79 3.27
C HIS A 73 18.18 14.17 3.32
N LEU A 74 19.05 13.42 2.63
CA LEU A 74 20.47 13.72 2.54
C LEU A 74 20.71 15.11 1.96
N LEU A 75 20.08 15.42 0.82
CA LEU A 75 20.26 16.71 0.16
C LEU A 75 19.84 17.89 1.04
N SER A 76 18.73 17.76 1.77
CA SER A 76 18.18 18.86 2.58
C SER A 76 18.79 18.97 3.98
N LYS A 77 19.27 17.86 4.57
CA LYS A 77 19.73 17.80 5.97
C LYS A 77 21.23 17.60 6.13
N HIS A 78 21.90 17.02 5.13
CA HIS A 78 23.30 16.62 5.21
C HIS A 78 24.15 17.06 4.03
N THR A 79 23.57 17.65 2.99
CA THR A 79 24.30 18.24 1.87
C THR A 79 24.22 19.76 1.98
N PRO A 80 25.14 20.41 2.72
CA PRO A 80 25.36 21.83 2.50
C PRO A 80 25.83 22.03 1.05
N ALA A 81 25.40 23.11 0.42
CA ALA A 81 25.58 23.41 -1.01
C ALA A 81 27.05 23.66 -1.43
N ILE A 82 27.98 22.74 -1.15
CA ILE A 82 29.43 22.96 -1.33
C ILE A 82 30.13 21.79 -2.03
N THR A 83 29.47 21.11 -2.97
CA THR A 83 30.16 20.16 -3.88
C THR A 83 29.61 20.21 -5.30
N THR A 84 29.46 21.41 -5.85
CA THR A 84 29.47 21.63 -7.30
C THR A 84 30.71 22.44 -7.63
N ASN A 85 31.87 21.81 -7.51
CA ASN A 85 33.08 22.21 -8.22
C ASN A 85 33.64 20.93 -8.84
N PHE A 86 33.17 20.67 -10.05
CA PHE A 86 33.85 19.86 -11.06
C PHE A 86 33.84 20.68 -12.34
#